data_AF-I7LGA8-F1
#
_entry.id   AF-I7LGA8-F1
#
_cell.length_a   1.000
_cell.length_b   1.000
_cell.length_c   1.000
_cell.angle_alpha   90.00
_cell.angle_beta   90.00
_cell.angle_gamma   90.00
#
_symmetry.space_group_name_H-M   'P 1'
#
loop_
_entity.id
_entity.type
_entity.pdbx_description
1 polymer ?
#
loop_
_entity_poly.entity_id
_entity_poly.type
_entity_poly.pdbx_seq_one_letter_code
_entity_poly.pdbx_strand_id
1 'polypeptide(L)'
;MGVKYNRPFILGGRLVKKLKQYLYLFILYTLAIVILISAYKSNSIPFSENSLGILLFIILSIITESSLVIYKRLAISPSFAIFFASIYLFGTFYSMIIAGLGVALRIFKQGEKYLHILNIEIKKLLFNISNVVISVYCSSILTNKLISQFEITNNAIVDLLKFLLIPLIFLLTNALIISTLFSILTNDSFLKFLSQIFYLDS
;
A
#
# COMPACT_ATOMS: atom_id res chain seq x y z
N MET A 1 -38.13 -39.44 -23.30
CA MET A 1 -37.36 -39.70 -22.06
C MET A 1 -36.16 -38.77 -22.03
N GLY A 2 -36.21 -37.70 -21.24
CA GLY A 2 -35.13 -36.71 -21.16
C GLY A 2 -34.13 -37.09 -20.06
N VAL A 3 -32.90 -37.40 -20.44
CA VAL A 3 -31.80 -37.65 -19.51
C VAL A 3 -31.36 -36.30 -18.93
N LYS A 4 -31.77 -36.01 -17.68
CA LYS A 4 -31.21 -34.92 -16.88
C LYS A 4 -29.76 -35.27 -16.53
N TYR A 5 -28.82 -34.70 -17.27
CA TYR A 5 -27.41 -34.68 -16.86
C TYR A 5 -27.26 -33.84 -15.59
N ASN A 6 -27.11 -34.53 -14.46
CA ASN A 6 -26.63 -33.93 -13.22
C ASN A 6 -25.21 -33.40 -13.47
N ARG A 7 -25.06 -32.09 -13.60
CA ARG A 7 -23.72 -31.47 -13.64
C ARG A 7 -23.05 -31.70 -12.28
N PRO A 8 -21.80 -32.20 -12.24
CA PRO A 8 -21.09 -32.40 -10.99
C PRO A 8 -20.81 -31.05 -10.30
N PHE A 9 -20.83 -31.14 -8.98
CA PHE A 9 -20.80 -30.09 -7.98
C PHE A 9 -19.59 -29.12 -8.12
N ILE A 10 -19.79 -27.94 -8.72
CA ILE A 10 -18.78 -26.86 -8.89
C ILE A 10 -18.45 -26.13 -7.55
N LEU A 11 -19.02 -26.58 -6.42
CA LEU A 11 -18.89 -25.90 -5.12
C LEU A 11 -17.45 -25.92 -4.56
N GLY A 12 -16.67 -26.98 -4.82
CA GLY A 12 -15.32 -27.14 -4.27
C GLY A 12 -14.33 -26.05 -4.71
N GLY A 13 -14.33 -25.69 -6.00
CA GLY A 13 -13.41 -24.68 -6.54
C GLY A 13 -13.68 -23.27 -6.00
N ARG A 14 -14.94 -22.91 -5.78
CA ARG A 14 -15.31 -21.59 -5.20
C ARG A 14 -14.91 -21.48 -3.73
N LEU A 15 -15.05 -22.55 -2.96
CA LEU A 15 -14.65 -22.61 -1.54
C LEU A 15 -13.14 -22.46 -1.39
N VAL A 16 -12.35 -23.23 -2.16
CA VAL A 16 -10.88 -23.15 -2.13
C VAL A 16 -10.38 -21.75 -2.48
N LYS A 17 -10.97 -21.11 -3.49
CA LYS A 17 -10.61 -19.73 -3.88
C LYS A 17 -10.88 -18.72 -2.76
N LYS A 18 -12.06 -18.79 -2.13
CA LYS A 18 -12.40 -17.93 -0.98
C LYS A 18 -11.42 -18.16 0.17
N LEU A 19 -11.08 -19.40 0.48
CA LEU A 19 -10.13 -19.74 1.54
C LEU A 19 -8.75 -19.13 1.28
N LYS A 20 -8.21 -19.27 0.06
CA LYS A 20 -6.93 -18.64 -0.34
C LYS A 20 -6.96 -17.13 -0.17
N GLN A 21 -8.06 -16.48 -0.58
CA GLN A 21 -8.22 -15.04 -0.39
C GLN A 21 -8.23 -14.64 1.09
N TYR A 22 -8.99 -15.35 1.94
CA TYR A 22 -9.04 -15.06 3.37
C TYR A 22 -7.69 -15.28 4.06
N LEU A 23 -6.99 -16.37 3.72
CA LEU A 23 -5.67 -16.66 4.25
C LEU A 23 -4.66 -15.56 3.87
N TYR A 24 -4.67 -15.13 2.61
CA TYR A 24 -3.80 -14.05 2.14
C TYR A 24 -4.07 -12.73 2.88
N LEU A 25 -5.34 -12.33 3.00
CA LEU A 25 -5.70 -11.12 3.74
C LEU A 25 -5.31 -11.23 5.21
N PHE A 26 -5.52 -12.38 5.84
CA PHE A 26 -5.12 -12.62 7.22
C PHE A 26 -3.61 -12.43 7.41
N ILE A 27 -2.79 -13.08 6.58
CA ILE A 27 -1.33 -12.94 6.61
C ILE A 27 -0.91 -11.48 6.42
N LEU A 28 -1.51 -10.79 5.45
CA LEU A 28 -1.19 -9.39 5.16
C LEU A 28 -1.49 -8.48 6.36
N TYR A 29 -2.65 -8.67 7.01
CA TYR A 29 -3.05 -7.86 8.16
C TYR A 29 -2.17 -8.13 9.38
N THR A 30 -1.87 -9.40 9.66
CA THR A 30 -0.94 -9.78 10.72
C THR A 30 0.44 -9.20 10.47
N LEU A 31 0.94 -9.28 9.23
CA LEU A 31 2.22 -8.71 8.85
C LEU A 31 2.23 -7.19 9.09
N ALA A 32 1.20 -6.47 8.65
CA ALA A 32 1.08 -5.02 8.83
C ALA A 32 1.11 -4.61 10.31
N ILE A 33 0.45 -5.37 11.19
CA ILE A 33 0.47 -5.12 12.64
C ILE A 33 1.87 -5.38 13.21
N VAL A 34 2.51 -6.51 12.85
CA VAL A 34 3.84 -6.87 13.33
C VAL A 34 4.88 -5.82 12.94
N ILE A 35 4.88 -5.35 11.69
CA ILE A 35 5.82 -4.31 11.25
C ILE A 35 5.55 -2.96 11.92
N LEU A 36 4.30 -2.64 12.23
CA LEU A 36 3.94 -1.39 12.90
C LEU A 36 4.45 -1.38 14.34
N ILE A 37 4.31 -2.51 15.04
CA ILE A 37 4.90 -2.72 16.37
C ILE A 37 6.43 -2.66 16.31
N SER A 38 7.03 -3.27 15.29
CA SER A 38 8.49 -3.24 15.08
C SER A 38 9.00 -1.80 14.85
N ALA A 39 8.34 -1.04 13.96
CA ALA A 39 8.70 0.34 13.65
C ALA A 39 8.56 1.26 14.88
N TYR A 40 7.53 1.05 15.69
CA TYR A 40 7.35 1.78 16.95
C TYR A 40 8.55 1.58 17.88
N LYS A 41 9.02 0.34 18.02
CA LYS A 41 10.16 0.02 18.89
C LYS A 41 11.50 0.55 18.35
N SER A 42 11.67 0.61 17.03
CA SER A 42 12.96 0.94 16.43
C SER A 42 13.17 2.43 16.16
N ASN A 43 12.12 3.19 15.81
CA ASN A 43 12.24 4.51 15.20
C ASN A 43 11.22 5.53 15.74
N SER A 44 10.74 5.41 16.99
CA SER A 44 9.86 6.42 17.56
C SER A 44 10.64 7.64 18.01
N ILE A 45 10.57 8.73 17.24
CA ILE A 45 10.80 10.08 17.77
C ILE A 45 9.71 10.32 18.84
N PRO A 46 9.97 11.00 19.97
CA PRO A 46 8.92 11.30 20.94
C PRO A 46 7.79 12.11 20.28
N PHE A 47 6.54 11.63 20.37
CA PHE A 47 5.38 12.30 19.77
C PHE A 47 5.26 13.78 20.18
N SER A 48 5.72 14.12 21.39
CA SER A 48 5.68 15.46 21.96
C SER A 48 6.51 16.49 21.21
N GLU A 49 7.54 16.08 20.47
CA GLU A 49 8.46 17.03 19.82
C GLU A 49 7.93 17.59 18.51
N ASN A 50 7.00 16.91 17.83
CA ASN A 50 6.51 17.37 16.51
C ASN A 50 5.06 16.96 16.16
N SER A 51 4.18 16.90 17.17
CA SER A 51 2.78 16.47 17.03
C SER A 51 1.98 17.28 16.01
N LEU A 52 2.19 18.61 15.95
CA LEU A 52 1.54 19.49 14.97
C LEU A 52 1.95 19.16 13.54
N GLY A 53 3.24 18.89 13.31
CA GLY A 53 3.74 18.49 11.99
C GLY A 53 3.14 17.17 11.53
N ILE A 54 3.05 16.18 12.43
CA ILE A 54 2.42 14.89 12.15
C ILE A 54 0.94 15.07 11.80
N LEU A 55 0.20 15.88 12.58
CA LEU A 55 -1.22 16.16 12.32
C LEU A 55 -1.42 16.83 10.96
N LEU A 56 -0.60 17.83 10.63
CA LEU A 56 -0.64 18.50 9.33
C LEU A 56 -0.38 17.52 8.18
N PHE A 57 0.59 16.63 8.31
CA PHE A 57 0.87 15.61 7.30
C PHE A 57 -0.23 14.56 7.17
N ILE A 58 -0.92 14.19 8.26
CA ILE A 58 -2.13 13.36 8.18
C ILE A 58 -3.19 14.06 7.33
N ILE A 59 -3.48 15.33 7.59
CA ILE A 59 -4.48 16.10 6.83
C ILE A 59 -4.08 16.18 5.34
N LEU A 60 -2.82 16.52 5.05
CA LEU A 60 -2.30 16.55 3.68
C LEU A 60 -2.41 15.18 3.00
N SER A 61 -2.12 14.09 3.73
CA SER A 61 -2.25 12.74 3.21
C SER A 61 -3.69 12.39 2.88
N ILE A 62 -4.67 12.83 3.68
CA ILE A 62 -6.09 12.60 3.42
C ILE A 62 -6.52 13.36 2.16
N ILE A 63 -6.13 14.64 2.05
CA ILE A 63 -6.47 15.48 0.89
C ILE A 63 -5.87 14.88 -0.39
N THR A 64 -4.60 14.47 -0.35
CA THR A 64 -3.91 13.91 -1.51
C THR A 64 -4.43 12.53 -1.91
N GLU A 65 -4.75 11.66 -0.94
CA GLU A 65 -5.41 10.37 -1.22
C GLU A 65 -6.83 10.52 -1.75
N SER A 66 -7.52 11.61 -1.39
CA SER A 66 -8.85 11.96 -1.90
C SER A 66 -8.77 12.58 -3.31
N SER A 67 -7.62 13.14 -3.66
CA SER A 67 -7.38 13.86 -4.92
C SER A 67 -6.62 13.00 -5.90
N LEU A 68 -7.30 12.00 -6.46
CA LEU A 68 -6.78 11.22 -7.58
C LEU A 68 -6.66 12.10 -8.82
N VAL A 69 -5.43 12.42 -9.22
CA VAL A 69 -5.16 13.14 -10.47
C VAL A 69 -5.14 12.13 -11.59
N ILE A 70 -6.18 12.14 -12.42
CA ILE A 70 -6.25 11.32 -13.63
C ILE A 70 -5.68 12.17 -14.78
N TYR A 71 -4.52 11.79 -15.30
CA TYR A 71 -3.95 12.39 -16.50
C TYR A 71 -3.93 11.36 -17.63
N LYS A 72 -4.67 11.63 -18.70
CA LYS A 72 -4.95 10.69 -19.80
C LYS A 72 -5.57 9.37 -19.29
N ARG A 73 -4.75 8.35 -19.07
CA ARG A 73 -5.13 7.02 -18.56
C ARG A 73 -4.33 6.60 -17.32
N LEU A 74 -3.50 7.52 -16.80
CA LEU A 74 -2.68 7.31 -15.62
C LEU A 74 -3.31 8.02 -14.44
N ALA A 75 -3.64 7.24 -13.42
CA ALA A 75 -3.92 7.76 -12.09
C ALA A 75 -2.60 7.83 -11.34
N ILE A 76 -2.08 9.04 -11.13
CA ILE A 76 -0.88 9.26 -10.33
C ILE A 76 -1.33 9.70 -8.94
N SER A 77 -0.92 8.97 -7.90
CA SER A 77 -1.22 9.36 -6.52
C SER A 77 -0.23 10.45 -6.06
N PRO A 78 -0.70 11.69 -5.79
CA PRO A 78 0.15 12.74 -5.25
C PRO A 78 0.64 12.40 -3.82
N SER A 79 -0.07 11.51 -3.13
CA SER A 79 0.21 11.10 -1.75
C SER A 79 1.61 10.54 -1.57
N PHE A 80 2.22 10.01 -2.65
CA PHE A 80 3.58 9.51 -2.59
C PHE A 80 4.60 10.58 -2.13
N ALA A 81 4.44 11.83 -2.58
CA ALA A 81 5.32 12.93 -2.16
C ALA A 81 5.19 13.20 -0.64
N ILE A 82 3.97 13.11 -0.11
CA ILE A 82 3.69 13.24 1.32
C ILE A 82 4.34 12.09 2.09
N PHE A 83 4.27 10.86 1.58
CA PHE A 83 4.90 9.70 2.22
C PHE A 83 6.42 9.84 2.27
N PHE A 84 7.05 10.20 1.15
CA PHE A 84 8.48 10.46 1.08
C PHE A 84 8.92 11.52 2.11
N ALA A 85 8.28 12.69 2.07
CA ALA A 85 8.59 13.79 3.00
C ALA A 85 8.35 13.37 4.46
N SER A 86 7.30 12.60 4.74
CA SER A 86 7.04 12.11 6.09
C SER A 86 8.10 11.13 6.59
N ILE A 87 8.68 10.27 5.73
CA ILE A 87 9.76 9.35 6.09
C ILE A 87 11.00 10.14 6.48
N TYR A 88 11.30 11.19 5.74
CA TYR A 88 12.44 12.06 6.00
C TYR A 88 12.28 12.87 7.29
N LEU A 89 11.09 13.43 7.53
CA LEU A 89 10.85 14.36 8.65
C LEU A 89 10.48 13.67 9.97
N PHE A 90 9.71 12.59 9.93
CA PHE A 90 9.13 11.96 11.13
C PHE A 90 9.59 10.53 11.35
N GLY A 91 10.37 9.97 10.43
CA GLY A 91 10.83 8.59 10.49
C GLY A 91 9.74 7.57 10.21
N THR A 92 10.15 6.30 10.11
CA THR A 92 9.33 5.21 9.56
C THR A 92 7.96 5.05 10.24
N PHE A 93 7.91 5.08 11.57
CA PHE A 93 6.69 4.79 12.31
C PHE A 93 5.58 5.82 12.05
N TYR A 94 5.90 7.12 12.17
CA TYR A 94 4.90 8.15 11.93
C TYR A 94 4.52 8.26 10.47
N SER A 95 5.42 7.98 9.53
CA SER A 95 5.05 7.87 8.12
C SER A 95 4.04 6.77 7.86
N MET A 96 4.18 5.62 8.52
CA MET A 96 3.21 4.53 8.42
C MET A 96 1.83 4.97 8.96
N ILE A 97 1.80 5.71 10.07
CA ILE A 97 0.54 6.27 10.61
C ILE A 97 -0.06 7.29 9.63
N ILE A 98 0.74 8.24 9.16
CA ILE A 98 0.31 9.28 8.21
C ILE A 98 -0.30 8.63 6.96
N ALA A 99 0.42 7.69 6.36
CA ALA A 99 -0.04 7.01 5.14
C ALA A 99 -1.26 6.11 5.38
N GLY A 100 -1.26 5.36 6.48
CA GLY A 100 -2.38 4.50 6.85
C GLY A 100 -3.67 5.29 7.11
N LEU A 101 -3.59 6.39 7.87
CA LEU A 101 -4.72 7.27 8.14
C LEU A 101 -5.18 8.03 6.89
N GLY A 102 -4.25 8.46 6.04
CA GLY A 102 -4.56 9.05 4.74
C GLY A 102 -5.45 8.15 3.91
N VAL A 103 -5.08 6.87 3.79
CA VAL A 103 -5.88 5.86 3.09
C VAL A 103 -7.19 5.54 3.82
N ALA A 104 -7.16 5.48 5.16
CA ALA A 104 -8.34 5.14 5.95
C ALA A 104 -9.45 6.19 5.85
N LEU A 105 -9.07 7.46 5.82
CA LEU A 105 -9.98 8.61 5.91
C LEU A 105 -10.21 9.31 4.56
N ARG A 106 -9.63 8.81 3.46
CA ARG A 106 -9.83 9.38 2.14
C ARG A 106 -11.30 9.35 1.71
N ILE A 107 -11.67 10.34 0.90
CA ILE A 107 -12.98 10.47 0.29
C ILE A 107 -12.79 10.50 -1.23
N PHE A 108 -13.43 9.60 -1.96
CA PHE A 108 -13.31 9.57 -3.43
C PHE A 108 -14.64 9.23 -4.09
N LYS A 109 -14.85 9.72 -5.31
CA LYS A 109 -16.06 9.45 -6.09
C LYS A 109 -15.89 8.14 -6.89
N GLN A 110 -16.83 7.21 -6.74
CA GLN A 110 -16.93 6.00 -7.56
C GLN A 110 -18.31 5.95 -8.23
N GLY A 111 -18.36 6.22 -9.54
CA GLY A 111 -19.62 6.44 -10.24
C GLY A 111 -20.34 7.66 -9.67
N GLU A 112 -21.62 7.55 -9.32
CA GLU A 112 -22.40 8.64 -8.72
C GLU A 112 -22.29 8.74 -7.18
N LYS A 113 -21.54 7.84 -6.53
CA LYS A 113 -21.45 7.78 -5.07
C LYS A 113 -20.10 8.29 -4.57
N TYR A 114 -20.14 9.09 -3.50
CA TYR A 114 -18.95 9.41 -2.72
C TYR A 114 -18.70 8.29 -1.71
N LEU A 115 -17.50 7.71 -1.77
CA LEU A 115 -17.05 6.70 -0.84
C LEU A 115 -16.19 7.31 0.25
N HIS A 116 -16.44 6.90 1.49
CA HIS A 116 -15.73 7.30 2.70
C HIS A 116 -15.70 6.11 3.68
N ILE A 117 -14.97 6.24 4.78
CA ILE A 117 -14.73 5.14 5.75
C ILE A 117 -15.99 4.38 6.19
N LEU A 118 -17.15 5.05 6.28
CA LEU A 118 -18.40 4.45 6.76
C LEU A 118 -19.16 3.65 5.68
N ASN A 119 -18.85 3.82 4.40
CA ASN A 119 -19.54 3.13 3.31
C ASN A 119 -18.63 2.28 2.42
N ILE A 120 -17.30 2.33 2.65
CA ILE A 120 -16.34 1.46 1.98
C ILE A 120 -16.40 0.06 2.60
N GLU A 121 -16.31 -0.98 1.78
CA GLU A 121 -16.18 -2.35 2.26
C GLU A 121 -14.94 -2.51 3.16
N ILE A 122 -15.14 -2.91 4.42
CA ILE A 122 -14.08 -3.01 5.44
C ILE A 122 -12.88 -3.84 4.97
N LYS A 123 -13.11 -4.93 4.23
CA LYS A 123 -12.02 -5.76 3.68
C LYS A 123 -11.13 -5.01 2.70
N LYS A 124 -11.73 -4.19 1.82
CA LYS A 124 -11.00 -3.36 0.85
C LYS A 124 -10.23 -2.25 1.57
N LEU A 125 -10.87 -1.63 2.57
CA LEU A 125 -10.23 -0.59 3.40
C LEU A 125 -9.00 -1.15 4.12
N LEU A 126 -9.16 -2.23 4.89
CA LEU A 126 -8.06 -2.86 5.63
C LEU A 126 -6.94 -3.37 4.71
N PHE A 127 -7.29 -3.90 3.54
CA PHE A 127 -6.30 -4.28 2.52
C PHE A 127 -5.46 -3.08 2.07
N ASN A 128 -6.10 -1.97 1.71
CA ASN A 128 -5.38 -0.80 1.24
C ASN A 128 -4.51 -0.17 2.35
N ILE A 129 -5.04 -0.08 3.58
CA ILE A 129 -4.27 0.39 4.73
C ILE A 129 -3.03 -0.50 4.94
N SER A 130 -3.24 -1.82 5.02
CA SER A 130 -2.14 -2.78 5.25
C SER A 130 -1.09 -2.70 4.15
N ASN A 131 -1.52 -2.64 2.88
CA ASN A 131 -0.63 -2.53 1.74
C ASN A 131 0.22 -1.26 1.79
N VAL A 132 -0.40 -0.10 2.04
CA VAL A 132 0.34 1.18 2.11
C VAL A 132 1.29 1.21 3.31
N VAL A 133 0.85 0.75 4.49
CA VAL A 133 1.70 0.65 5.69
C VAL A 133 2.92 -0.25 5.44
N ILE A 134 2.72 -1.42 4.82
CA ILE A 134 3.82 -2.33 4.45
C ILE A 134 4.74 -1.67 3.42
N SER A 135 4.19 -1.00 2.42
CA SER A 135 4.96 -0.35 1.36
C SER A 135 5.83 0.79 1.90
N VAL A 136 5.31 1.61 2.83
CA VAL A 136 6.08 2.67 3.53
C VAL A 136 7.19 2.07 4.39
N TYR A 137 6.89 1.01 5.14
CA TYR A 137 7.89 0.35 5.98
C TYR A 137 9.05 -0.22 5.13
N CYS A 138 8.71 -0.99 4.08
CA CYS A 138 9.69 -1.57 3.18
C CYS A 138 10.54 -0.49 2.49
N SER A 139 9.92 0.57 1.98
CA SER A 139 10.68 1.65 1.31
C SER A 139 11.64 2.35 2.26
N SER A 140 11.24 2.60 3.50
CA SER A 140 12.10 3.23 4.50
C SER A 140 13.26 2.32 4.92
N ILE A 141 12.98 1.09 5.35
CA ILE A 141 14.00 0.18 5.90
C ILE A 141 14.96 -0.32 4.82
N LEU A 142 14.44 -0.74 3.65
CA LEU A 142 15.28 -1.27 2.58
C LEU A 142 16.17 -0.17 1.99
N THR A 143 15.67 1.06 1.82
CA THR A 143 16.51 2.17 1.33
C THR A 143 17.65 2.45 2.30
N ASN A 144 17.35 2.59 3.59
CA ASN A 144 18.38 2.84 4.60
C ASN A 144 19.42 1.71 4.64
N LYS A 145 18.97 0.46 4.55
CA LYS A 145 19.86 -0.71 4.51
C LYS A 145 20.75 -0.70 3.26
N LEU A 146 20.18 -0.48 2.08
CA LEU A 146 20.93 -0.43 0.82
C LEU A 146 21.99 0.67 0.84
N ILE A 147 21.62 1.89 1.24
CA ILE A 147 22.58 3.02 1.28
C ILE A 147 23.68 2.77 2.30
N SER A 148 23.34 2.22 3.48
CA SER A 148 24.33 1.94 4.54
C SER A 148 25.42 0.94 4.12
N GLN A 149 25.18 0.10 3.11
CA GLN A 149 26.17 -0.86 2.60
C GLN A 149 27.29 -0.22 1.77
N PHE A 150 27.08 0.99 1.25
CA PHE A 150 28.03 1.62 0.33
C PHE A 150 28.94 2.65 1.00
N GLU A 151 28.89 2.79 2.33
CA GLU A 151 29.72 3.72 3.13
C GLU A 151 29.79 5.16 2.56
N ILE A 152 28.70 5.62 1.92
CA ILE A 152 28.65 6.92 1.25
C ILE A 152 28.62 8.02 2.31
N THR A 153 29.67 8.84 2.37
CA THR A 153 29.82 9.92 3.36
C THR A 153 29.24 11.25 2.91
N ASN A 154 28.97 11.43 1.62
CA ASN A 154 28.40 12.68 1.09
C ASN A 154 26.88 12.70 1.28
N ASN A 155 26.40 13.57 2.19
CA ASN A 155 24.99 13.72 2.51
C ASN A 155 24.11 14.06 1.29
N ALA A 156 24.58 14.90 0.35
CA ALA A 156 23.81 15.25 -0.83
C ALA A 156 23.56 14.04 -1.76
N ILE A 157 24.54 13.15 -1.87
CA ILE A 157 24.41 11.91 -2.64
C ILE A 157 23.45 10.96 -1.93
N VAL A 158 23.57 10.82 -0.61
CA VAL A 158 22.66 10.00 0.22
C VAL A 158 21.21 10.46 0.05
N ASP A 159 20.96 11.77 0.10
CA ASP A 159 19.61 12.33 -0.03
C ASP A 159 19.05 12.16 -1.45
N LEU A 160 19.88 12.34 -2.49
CA LEU A 160 19.50 12.05 -3.87
C LEU A 160 19.15 10.57 -4.07
N LEU A 161 19.93 9.67 -3.49
CA LEU A 161 19.64 8.23 -3.53
C LEU A 161 18.35 7.89 -2.79
N LYS A 162 18.10 8.48 -1.61
CA LYS A 162 16.83 8.31 -0.89
C LYS A 162 15.64 8.79 -1.72
N PHE A 163 15.78 9.94 -2.37
CA PHE A 163 14.75 10.52 -3.24
C PHE A 163 14.38 9.59 -4.41
N LEU A 164 15.34 8.85 -4.96
CA LEU A 164 15.09 7.89 -6.04
C LEU A 164 14.59 6.52 -5.53
N LEU A 165 15.22 5.98 -4.48
CA LEU A 165 14.99 4.61 -4.03
C LEU A 165 13.69 4.43 -3.24
N ILE A 166 13.31 5.39 -2.40
CA ILE A 166 12.07 5.30 -1.61
C ILE A 166 10.84 5.14 -2.54
N PRO A 167 10.63 5.98 -3.57
CA PRO A 167 9.53 5.77 -4.53
C PRO A 167 9.58 4.44 -5.23
N LEU A 168 10.76 4.06 -5.72
CA LEU A 168 10.93 2.83 -6.48
C LEU A 168 10.53 1.61 -5.64
N ILE A 169 11.05 1.51 -4.42
CA ILE A 169 10.78 0.39 -3.50
C ILE A 169 9.32 0.42 -3.03
N PHE A 170 8.76 1.61 -2.77
CA PHE A 170 7.35 1.74 -2.40
C PHE A 170 6.44 1.22 -3.52
N LEU A 171 6.63 1.70 -4.76
CA LEU A 171 5.83 1.30 -5.92
C LEU A 171 5.98 -0.19 -6.20
N LEU A 172 7.20 -0.72 -6.12
CA LEU A 172 7.45 -2.14 -6.29
C LEU A 172 6.71 -2.97 -5.23
N THR A 173 6.86 -2.63 -3.95
CA THR A 173 6.19 -3.36 -2.85
C THR A 173 4.66 -3.32 -3.01
N ASN A 174 4.12 -2.14 -3.34
CA ASN A 174 2.69 -1.95 -3.57
C ASN A 174 2.18 -2.80 -4.75
N ALA A 175 2.90 -2.78 -5.87
CA ALA A 175 2.58 -3.57 -7.05
C ALA A 175 2.61 -5.07 -6.75
N LEU A 176 3.64 -5.58 -6.08
CA LEU A 176 3.74 -7.00 -5.70
C LEU A 176 2.54 -7.45 -4.84
N ILE A 177 2.12 -6.65 -3.86
CA ILE A 177 0.98 -6.96 -2.99
C ILE A 177 -0.34 -6.97 -3.78
N ILE A 178 -0.53 -5.98 -4.67
CA ILE A 178 -1.74 -5.87 -5.51
C ILE A 178 -1.79 -7.00 -6.53
N SER A 179 -0.71 -7.27 -7.27
CA SER A 179 -0.63 -8.35 -8.25
C SER A 179 -0.87 -9.72 -7.63
N THR A 180 -0.40 -9.95 -6.39
CA THR A 180 -0.69 -11.19 -5.66
C THR A 180 -2.17 -11.32 -5.34
N LEU A 181 -2.81 -10.25 -4.86
CA LEU A 181 -4.26 -10.25 -4.62
C LEU A 181 -5.04 -10.56 -5.89
N PHE A 182 -4.72 -9.87 -7.00
CA PHE A 182 -5.43 -10.07 -8.27
C PHE A 182 -5.21 -11.48 -8.84
N SER A 183 -4.01 -12.03 -8.74
CA SER A 183 -3.74 -13.42 -9.12
C SER A 183 -4.62 -14.41 -8.35
N ILE A 184 -4.80 -14.22 -7.04
CA ILE A 184 -5.71 -15.06 -6.23
C ILE A 184 -7.18 -14.85 -6.63
N LEU A 185 -7.58 -13.60 -6.89
CA LEU A 185 -8.97 -13.24 -7.23
C LEU A 185 -9.40 -13.66 -8.63
N THR A 186 -8.48 -13.81 -9.57
CA THR A 186 -8.78 -14.18 -10.96
C THR A 186 -8.34 -15.60 -11.30
N ASN A 187 -7.41 -16.17 -10.52
CA ASN A 187 -6.73 -17.42 -10.79
C ASN A 187 -5.84 -17.37 -12.06
N ASP A 188 -5.47 -16.15 -12.48
CA ASP A 188 -4.49 -15.87 -13.53
C ASP A 188 -3.07 -15.74 -12.96
N SER A 189 -2.07 -15.73 -13.84
CA SER A 189 -0.65 -15.63 -13.46
C SER A 189 -0.32 -14.28 -12.82
N PHE A 190 0.42 -14.31 -11.70
CA PHE A 190 0.98 -13.14 -11.03
C PHE A 190 1.74 -12.19 -11.98
N LEU A 191 2.61 -12.75 -12.83
CA LEU A 191 3.44 -11.98 -13.76
C LEU A 191 2.61 -11.15 -14.75
N LYS A 192 1.44 -11.63 -15.15
CA LYS A 192 0.51 -10.89 -16.03
C LYS A 192 0.01 -9.61 -15.36
N PHE A 193 -0.37 -9.67 -14.09
CA PHE A 193 -0.80 -8.46 -13.37
C PHE A 193 0.37 -7.55 -13.05
N LEU A 194 1.55 -8.12 -12.75
CA LEU A 194 2.75 -7.32 -12.52
C LEU A 194 3.15 -6.56 -13.78
N SER A 195 3.16 -7.24 -14.93
CA SER A 195 3.46 -6.61 -16.21
C SER A 195 2.44 -5.54 -16.58
N GLN A 196 1.14 -5.75 -16.34
CA GLN A 196 0.11 -4.73 -16.59
C GLN A 196 0.26 -3.46 -15.74
N ILE A 197 0.84 -3.57 -14.54
CA ILE A 197 1.10 -2.41 -13.69
C ILE A 197 2.30 -1.59 -14.22
N PHE A 198 3.30 -2.25 -14.81
CA PHE A 198 4.52 -1.59 -15.31
C PHE A 198 4.47 -1.24 -16.80
N TYR A 199 3.75 -2.02 -17.61
CA TYR A 199 3.48 -1.75 -19.01
C TYR A 199 2.10 -1.08 -19.09
N LEU A 200 2.13 0.23 -19.29
CA LEU A 200 1.03 0.96 -19.90
C LEU A 200 0.60 0.18 -21.16
N ASP A 201 -0.59 -0.41 -21.15
CA ASP A 201 -1.16 -1.07 -22.33
C ASP A 201 -1.05 -0.09 -23.53
N SER A 202 -0.16 -0.42 -24.47
CA SER A 202 -0.07 0.16 -25.80
C SER A 202 -1.31 -0.18 -26.61
#